data_AF-A0A382RU58-F1
#
_entry.id   AF-A0A382RU58-F1
#
_cell.length_a   1.000
_cell.length_b   1.000
_cell.length_c   1.000
_cell.angle_alpha   90.00
_cell.angle_beta   90.00
_cell.angle_gamma   90.00
#
_symmetry.space_group_name_H-M   'P 1'
#
loop_
_entity.id
_entity.type
_entity.pdbx_description
1 polymer ?
#
loop_
_entity_poly.entity_id
_entity_poly.type
_entity_poly.pdbx_seq_one_letter_code
_entity_poly.pdbx_strand_id
1 'polypeptide(L)'
;VAGGVNDGGMSMINPSIWLDSARSSGYKDAAMALAELIDNSLQAEATKVDVLVSEKRNTVGRRRIWQVHQIAVLDNGIGMDPNLLQRALRFGDGDHHKDKEGMGKFGLGLPQASISQAKRIDVWSWQDGIKSAMHAYIDLSDDDWKERAEIMPADEKKIPKKWRENSRIRGKSGTLVVWSILDNLTWSKARTIYQNSDFLVGRMYRNWLTTDNKEGKQKAIIRLVSFDEEGKEDRDSWIFKPNDPMYRMSRSSGMQSKTKRKINFDTWGDPIEKEYIVTDQEGNEKVETVTMKFT
;
A
#
# COMPACT_ATOMS: atom_id res chain seq x y z
N VAL A 1 -5.49 2.35 53.65
CA VAL A 1 -4.82 1.19 53.02
C VAL A 1 -3.84 1.74 52.02
N ALA A 2 -2.56 1.53 52.27
CA ALA A 2 -1.44 2.15 51.56
C ALA A 2 -1.42 1.69 50.09
N GLY A 3 -1.37 2.65 49.16
CA GLY A 3 -1.06 2.40 47.76
C GLY A 3 0.39 1.99 47.66
N GLY A 4 0.62 0.73 47.26
CA GLY A 4 1.95 0.23 46.99
C GLY A 4 2.61 1.05 45.90
N VAL A 5 3.74 1.68 46.24
CA VAL A 5 4.69 2.19 45.25
C VAL A 5 5.28 0.96 44.58
N ASN A 6 4.98 0.75 43.30
CA ASN A 6 5.62 -0.29 42.50
C ASN A 6 7.09 0.10 42.31
N ASP A 7 7.96 -0.57 43.08
CA ASP A 7 9.43 -0.45 43.05
C ASP A 7 10.02 -1.25 41.87
N GLY A 8 9.43 -1.10 40.69
CA GLY A 8 9.85 -1.73 39.44
C GLY A 8 10.21 -0.67 38.41
N GLY A 9 11.32 -0.85 37.68
CA GLY A 9 11.77 0.10 36.66
C GLY A 9 10.64 0.47 35.70
N MET A 10 10.46 1.77 35.47
CA MET A 10 9.48 2.29 34.51
C MET A 10 10.04 2.16 33.09
N SER A 11 9.24 1.65 32.16
CA SER A 11 9.61 1.65 30.74
C SER A 11 9.93 3.08 30.29
N MET A 12 11.05 3.26 29.59
CA MET A 12 11.45 4.56 29.02
C MET A 12 10.41 5.10 28.04
N ILE A 13 9.60 4.23 27.44
CA ILE A 13 8.57 4.56 26.46
C ILE A 13 7.22 4.07 26.99
N ASN A 14 6.24 4.97 27.09
CA ASN A 14 4.84 4.59 27.24
C ASN A 14 4.33 4.12 25.85
N PRO A 15 4.01 2.83 25.66
CA PRO A 15 3.68 2.31 24.34
C PRO A 15 2.44 2.97 23.73
N SER A 16 1.43 3.27 24.54
CA SER A 16 0.20 3.92 24.08
C SER A 16 0.46 5.34 23.55
N ILE A 17 1.21 6.16 24.29
CA ILE A 17 1.55 7.53 23.86
C ILE A 17 2.45 7.51 22.61
N TRP A 18 3.38 6.57 22.56
CA TRP A 18 4.25 6.40 21.41
C TRP A 18 3.45 5.99 20.16
N LEU A 19 2.52 5.04 20.27
CA LEU A 19 1.64 4.63 19.18
C LEU A 19 0.78 5.80 18.70
N ASP A 20 0.17 6.57 19.59
CA ASP A 20 -0.65 7.74 19.21
C ASP A 20 0.21 8.83 18.52
N SER A 21 1.46 9.00 18.96
CA SER A 21 2.43 9.89 18.33
C SER A 21 2.86 9.38 16.95
N ALA A 22 3.11 8.08 16.81
CA ALA A 22 3.46 7.43 15.54
C ALA A 22 2.32 7.57 14.53
N ARG A 23 1.06 7.39 14.95
CA ARG A 23 -0.13 7.64 14.10
C ARG A 23 -0.16 9.08 13.59
N SER A 24 0.11 10.04 14.48
CA SER A 24 0.02 11.48 14.18
C SER A 24 1.16 11.98 13.29
N SER A 25 2.34 11.38 13.37
CA SER A 25 3.49 11.67 12.51
C SER A 25 3.47 10.93 11.18
N GLY A 26 2.61 9.92 11.05
CA GLY A 26 2.43 9.11 9.85
C GLY A 26 1.83 9.86 8.67
N TYR A 27 1.37 9.11 7.68
CA TYR A 27 0.84 9.66 6.44
C TYR A 27 -0.42 10.47 6.69
N LYS A 28 -0.35 11.79 6.48
CA LYS A 28 -1.54 12.67 6.52
C LYS A 28 -2.47 12.46 5.31
N ASP A 29 -1.94 11.88 4.24
CA ASP A 29 -2.65 11.63 2.99
C ASP A 29 -2.91 10.13 2.82
N ALA A 30 -4.18 9.76 2.77
CA ALA A 30 -4.62 8.39 2.56
C ALA A 30 -4.17 7.83 1.20
N ALA A 31 -3.92 8.66 0.18
CA ALA A 31 -3.39 8.20 -1.10
C ALA A 31 -1.95 7.71 -0.95
N MET A 32 -1.14 8.40 -0.15
CA MET A 32 0.24 7.98 0.13
C MET A 32 0.26 6.70 0.97
N ALA A 33 -0.60 6.59 1.98
CA ALA A 33 -0.72 5.37 2.78
C ALA A 33 -1.15 4.15 1.92
N LEU A 34 -2.12 4.36 1.01
CA LEU A 34 -2.52 3.33 0.04
C LEU A 34 -1.41 3.00 -0.96
N ALA A 35 -0.68 4.02 -1.44
CA ALA A 35 0.46 3.82 -2.32
C ALA A 35 1.52 2.94 -1.63
N GLU A 36 1.79 3.13 -0.35
CA GLU A 36 2.75 2.29 0.38
C GLU A 36 2.37 0.80 0.39
N LEU A 37 1.09 0.48 0.58
CA LEU A 37 0.63 -0.91 0.50
C LEU A 37 0.72 -1.48 -0.92
N ILE A 38 0.44 -0.66 -1.94
CA ILE A 38 0.62 -1.02 -3.34
C ILE A 38 2.10 -1.25 -3.64
N ASP A 39 3.00 -0.41 -3.12
CA ASP A 39 4.44 -0.57 -3.30
C ASP A 39 4.93 -1.90 -2.74
N ASN A 40 4.54 -2.22 -1.50
CA ASN A 40 4.85 -3.51 -0.87
C ASN A 40 4.36 -4.69 -1.71
N SER A 41 3.17 -4.56 -2.32
CA SER A 41 2.63 -5.58 -3.22
C SER A 41 3.52 -5.76 -4.46
N LEU A 42 3.93 -4.67 -5.12
CA LEU A 42 4.77 -4.71 -6.32
C LEU A 42 6.20 -5.18 -6.01
N GLN A 43 6.75 -4.81 -4.85
CA GLN A 43 8.04 -5.31 -4.36
C GLN A 43 8.00 -6.81 -4.09
N ALA A 44 6.87 -7.33 -3.60
CA ALA A 44 6.60 -8.76 -3.47
C ALA A 44 6.25 -9.45 -4.81
N GLU A 45 6.65 -8.84 -5.94
CA GLU A 45 6.48 -9.36 -7.30
C GLU A 45 5.02 -9.54 -7.74
N ALA A 46 4.07 -8.84 -7.11
CA ALA A 46 2.67 -8.93 -7.51
C ALA A 46 2.46 -8.35 -8.93
N THR A 47 1.74 -9.12 -9.74
CA THR A 47 1.29 -8.69 -11.08
C THR A 47 -0.16 -8.18 -11.09
N LYS A 48 -0.89 -8.39 -9.99
CA LYS A 48 -2.26 -7.93 -9.78
C LYS A 48 -2.40 -7.45 -8.34
N VAL A 49 -2.97 -6.25 -8.19
CA VAL A 49 -3.28 -5.65 -6.89
C VAL A 49 -4.71 -5.10 -6.95
N ASP A 50 -5.55 -5.51 -5.99
CA ASP A 50 -6.91 -5.00 -5.83
C ASP A 50 -7.00 -4.21 -4.52
N VAL A 51 -7.33 -2.93 -4.63
CA VAL A 51 -7.80 -2.08 -3.53
C VAL A 51 -9.31 -2.29 -3.39
N LEU A 52 -9.72 -3.01 -2.37
CA LEU A 52 -11.10 -3.40 -2.09
C LEU A 52 -11.72 -2.43 -1.08
N VAL A 53 -12.86 -1.85 -1.38
CA VAL A 53 -13.54 -0.87 -0.53
C VAL A 53 -14.93 -1.39 -0.16
N SER A 54 -15.09 -1.82 1.09
CA SER A 54 -16.39 -2.23 1.61
C SER A 54 -17.14 -0.99 2.09
N GLU A 55 -18.32 -0.73 1.54
CA GLU A 55 -19.17 0.41 1.85
C GLU A 55 -20.37 0.00 2.72
N LYS A 56 -20.67 0.81 3.74
CA LYS A 56 -21.86 0.68 4.57
C LYS A 56 -22.83 1.81 4.31
N ARG A 57 -24.13 1.50 4.35
CA ARG A 57 -25.19 2.50 4.21
C ARG A 57 -25.45 3.18 5.54
N ASN A 58 -25.01 4.42 5.67
CA ASN A 58 -25.17 5.23 6.88
C ASN A 58 -26.23 6.33 6.68
N THR A 59 -26.82 6.78 7.78
CA THR A 59 -27.75 7.92 7.77
C THR A 59 -27.00 9.17 8.19
N VAL A 60 -26.89 10.15 7.28
CA VAL A 60 -26.29 11.45 7.55
C VAL A 60 -27.38 12.52 7.40
N GLY A 61 -27.79 13.08 8.53
CA GLY A 61 -28.97 13.94 8.62
C GLY A 61 -30.22 13.16 8.19
N ARG A 62 -30.89 13.61 7.10
CA ARG A 62 -32.09 12.96 6.54
C ARG A 62 -31.81 12.02 5.36
N ARG A 63 -30.55 11.88 4.93
CA ARG A 63 -30.19 11.11 3.73
C ARG A 63 -29.47 9.82 4.12
N ARG A 64 -29.77 8.73 3.41
CA ARG A 64 -28.97 7.51 3.46
C ARG A 64 -27.90 7.57 2.38
N ILE A 65 -26.64 7.54 2.79
CA ILE A 65 -25.49 7.56 1.89
C ILE A 65 -24.62 6.34 2.14
N TRP A 66 -24.04 5.81 1.06
CA TRP A 66 -23.00 4.80 1.17
C TRP A 66 -21.70 5.49 1.56
N GLN A 67 -21.06 4.96 2.58
CA GLN A 67 -19.78 5.43 3.07
C GLN A 67 -18.82 4.28 3.23
N VAL A 68 -17.54 4.57 3.01
CA VAL A 68 -16.45 3.62 3.24
C VAL A 68 -16.50 3.11 4.68
N HIS A 69 -16.49 1.79 4.85
CA HIS A 69 -16.50 1.13 6.14
C HIS A 69 -15.16 0.45 6.42
N GLN A 70 -14.62 -0.26 5.42
CA GLN A 70 -13.32 -0.93 5.48
C GLN A 70 -12.62 -0.80 4.12
N ILE A 71 -11.28 -0.79 4.15
CA ILE A 71 -10.46 -0.85 2.95
C ILE A 71 -9.55 -2.06 3.06
N ALA A 72 -9.30 -2.77 1.97
CA ALA A 72 -8.29 -3.81 1.92
C ALA A 72 -7.42 -3.68 0.68
N VAL A 73 -6.17 -4.14 0.77
CA VAL A 73 -5.27 -4.33 -0.37
C VAL A 73 -4.98 -5.83 -0.47
N LEU A 74 -5.34 -6.41 -1.61
CA LEU A 74 -5.15 -7.82 -1.92
C LEU A 74 -4.24 -7.94 -3.14
N ASP A 75 -3.18 -8.72 -3.02
CA ASP A 75 -2.22 -8.96 -4.08
C ASP A 75 -2.00 -10.46 -4.37
N ASN A 76 -1.31 -10.75 -5.48
CA ASN A 76 -0.85 -12.09 -5.84
C ASN A 76 0.68 -12.21 -5.79
N GLY A 77 1.34 -11.46 -4.90
CA GLY A 77 2.78 -11.54 -4.69
C GLY A 77 3.21 -12.86 -4.08
N ILE A 78 4.48 -12.95 -3.71
CA ILE A 78 5.11 -14.17 -3.19
C ILE A 78 4.63 -14.59 -1.79
N GLY A 79 3.88 -13.74 -1.09
CA GLY A 79 3.42 -13.96 0.27
C GLY A 79 4.56 -13.93 1.31
N MET A 80 4.22 -14.24 2.56
CA MET A 80 5.14 -14.23 3.70
C MET A 80 4.97 -15.52 4.52
N ASP A 81 6.07 -16.04 5.04
CA ASP A 81 6.05 -17.04 6.09
C ASP A 81 5.57 -16.41 7.43
N PRO A 82 5.18 -17.21 8.45
CA PRO A 82 4.66 -16.71 9.71
C PRO A 82 5.57 -15.70 10.43
N ASN A 83 6.88 -15.91 10.41
CA ASN A 83 7.84 -15.03 11.08
C ASN A 83 7.97 -13.72 10.32
N LEU A 84 8.07 -13.78 8.99
CA LEU A 84 8.11 -12.58 8.16
C LEU A 84 6.82 -11.76 8.29
N LEU A 85 5.65 -12.41 8.34
CA LEU A 85 4.36 -11.74 8.55
C LEU A 85 4.31 -11.01 9.90
N GLN A 86 4.79 -11.65 10.98
CA GLN A 86 4.87 -11.00 12.29
C GLN A 86 5.81 -9.79 12.26
N ARG A 87 7.00 -9.95 11.66
CA ARG A 87 7.99 -8.88 11.51
C ARG A 87 7.49 -7.73 10.64
N ALA A 88 6.69 -8.01 9.61
CA ALA A 88 6.11 -6.99 8.73
C ALA A 88 5.19 -6.02 9.46
N LEU A 89 4.61 -6.40 10.60
CA LEU A 89 3.80 -5.53 11.46
C LEU A 89 4.60 -4.83 12.57
N ARG A 90 5.88 -5.19 12.74
CA ARG A 90 6.75 -4.61 13.76
C ARG A 90 7.37 -3.31 13.28
N PHE A 91 7.35 -2.29 14.14
CA PHE A 91 8.05 -1.03 13.86
C PHE A 91 9.56 -1.17 14.03
N GLY A 92 10.32 -0.57 13.11
CA GLY A 92 11.77 -0.42 13.25
C GLY A 92 12.56 -1.70 12.95
N ASP A 93 11.91 -2.75 12.44
CA ASP A 93 12.55 -4.02 12.07
C ASP A 93 13.19 -3.96 10.67
N GLY A 94 13.39 -2.76 10.15
CA GLY A 94 13.98 -2.50 8.84
C GLY A 94 15.46 -2.65 8.96
N ASP A 95 15.97 -3.78 8.48
CA ASP A 95 17.39 -4.07 8.46
C ASP A 95 18.08 -3.15 7.44
N HIS A 96 18.34 -1.90 7.83
CA HIS A 96 19.03 -0.91 7.01
C HIS A 96 20.49 -1.28 6.71
N HIS A 97 21.02 -2.34 7.34
CA HIS A 97 22.47 -2.57 7.40
C HIS A 97 22.98 -3.88 6.80
N LYS A 98 22.15 -4.80 6.28
CA LYS A 98 22.66 -6.11 5.83
C LYS A 98 22.30 -6.60 4.42
N ASP A 99 21.23 -6.15 3.79
CA ASP A 99 20.88 -6.68 2.46
C ASP A 99 21.42 -5.82 1.31
N LYS A 100 22.55 -6.26 0.75
CA LYS A 100 23.08 -5.79 -0.55
C LYS A 100 22.19 -6.21 -1.74
N GLU A 101 21.22 -7.09 -1.51
CA GLU A 101 20.27 -7.59 -2.53
C GLU A 101 18.81 -7.22 -2.20
N GLY A 102 18.52 -5.92 -2.09
CA GLY A 102 17.29 -5.31 -2.62
C GLY A 102 15.90 -5.68 -2.06
N MET A 103 15.71 -6.66 -1.17
CA MET A 103 14.36 -7.13 -0.78
C MET A 103 13.82 -6.64 0.57
N GLY A 104 14.46 -5.67 1.24
CA GLY A 104 14.03 -5.24 2.57
C GLY A 104 14.39 -3.82 2.96
N LYS A 105 14.03 -2.81 2.17
CA LYS A 105 14.30 -1.39 2.51
C LYS A 105 13.29 -0.75 3.47
N PHE A 106 12.24 -1.45 3.91
CA PHE A 106 11.06 -0.81 4.52
C PHE A 106 10.54 -1.51 5.77
N GLY A 107 11.30 -1.51 6.87
CA GLY A 107 10.75 -1.95 8.16
C GLY A 107 9.92 -0.92 8.90
N LEU A 108 9.34 0.03 8.16
CA LEU A 108 8.42 1.05 8.69
C LEU A 108 7.18 1.26 7.81
N GLY A 109 7.22 0.93 6.51
CA GLY A 109 6.19 1.35 5.54
C GLY A 109 4.80 0.78 5.83
N LEU A 110 4.67 -0.55 5.90
CA LEU A 110 3.39 -1.22 6.11
C LEU A 110 2.70 -0.87 7.45
N PRO A 111 3.36 -0.99 8.63
CA PRO A 111 2.70 -0.70 9.89
C PRO A 111 2.41 0.81 10.00
N GLN A 112 3.34 1.69 9.65
CA GLN A 112 3.16 3.15 9.76
C GLN A 112 2.09 3.68 8.82
N ALA A 113 2.05 3.22 7.56
CA ALA A 113 0.99 3.56 6.62
C ALA A 113 -0.37 3.11 7.14
N SER A 114 -0.46 1.88 7.64
CA SER A 114 -1.73 1.31 8.08
C SER A 114 -2.28 1.97 9.34
N ILE A 115 -1.44 2.16 10.38
CA ILE A 115 -1.88 2.79 11.63
C ILE A 115 -2.20 4.28 11.44
N SER A 116 -1.66 4.95 10.42
CA SER A 116 -2.01 6.35 10.16
C SER A 116 -3.48 6.53 9.76
N GLN A 117 -4.11 5.50 9.17
CA GLN A 117 -5.47 5.56 8.62
C GLN A 117 -6.51 4.78 9.43
N ALA A 118 -6.10 3.75 10.17
CA ALA A 118 -6.99 2.78 10.78
C ALA A 118 -6.54 2.38 12.19
N LYS A 119 -7.48 2.06 13.09
CA LYS A 119 -7.15 1.50 14.41
C LYS A 119 -7.00 -0.02 14.41
N ARG A 120 -7.67 -0.72 13.49
CA ARG A 120 -7.58 -2.18 13.38
C ARG A 120 -6.99 -2.55 12.03
N ILE A 121 -5.88 -3.28 12.06
CA ILE A 121 -5.17 -3.77 10.88
C ILE A 121 -5.11 -5.28 11.00
N ASP A 122 -5.70 -5.99 10.05
CA ASP A 122 -5.58 -7.44 9.95
C ASP A 122 -4.81 -7.79 8.66
N VAL A 123 -3.78 -8.62 8.76
CA VAL A 123 -2.99 -9.06 7.62
C VAL A 123 -3.05 -10.56 7.50
N TRP A 124 -3.43 -11.05 6.33
CA TRP A 124 -3.30 -12.45 5.95
C TRP A 124 -2.24 -12.60 4.88
N SER A 125 -1.41 -13.63 4.95
CA SER A 125 -0.49 -13.98 3.88
C SER A 125 -0.39 -15.49 3.70
N TRP A 126 -0.17 -15.95 2.47
CA TRP A 126 -0.08 -17.38 2.15
C TRP A 126 0.92 -17.63 1.02
N GLN A 127 1.51 -18.82 1.00
CA GLN A 127 2.49 -19.26 -0.01
C GLN A 127 2.10 -20.60 -0.68
N ASP A 128 1.26 -21.41 -0.04
CA ASP A 128 0.84 -22.75 -0.51
C ASP A 128 -0.68 -22.87 -0.70
N GLY A 129 -1.24 -21.81 -1.27
CA GLY A 129 -2.66 -21.63 -1.54
C GLY A 129 -3.39 -21.03 -0.35
N ILE A 130 -4.57 -20.46 -0.63
CA ILE A 130 -5.33 -19.66 0.34
C ILE A 130 -5.76 -20.39 1.62
N LYS A 131 -5.64 -21.71 1.67
CA LYS A 131 -5.91 -22.51 2.88
C LYS A 131 -4.73 -22.49 3.86
N SER A 132 -3.50 -22.21 3.40
CA SER A 132 -2.31 -22.05 4.23
C SER A 132 -2.17 -20.61 4.77
N ALA A 133 -3.26 -19.84 4.79
CA ALA A 133 -3.21 -18.43 5.17
C ALA A 133 -2.95 -18.28 6.66
N MET A 134 -1.86 -17.56 6.96
CA MET A 134 -1.49 -17.13 8.30
C MET A 134 -1.94 -15.70 8.50
N HIS A 135 -2.22 -15.34 9.74
CA HIS A 135 -2.81 -14.06 10.10
C HIS A 135 -2.07 -13.41 11.27
N ALA A 136 -1.87 -12.11 11.18
CA ALA A 136 -1.38 -11.27 12.27
C ALA A 136 -2.11 -9.93 12.25
N TYR A 137 -2.14 -9.21 13.37
CA TYR A 137 -2.92 -7.98 13.47
C TYR A 137 -2.31 -6.94 14.41
N ILE A 138 -2.75 -5.70 14.22
CA ILE A 138 -2.59 -4.57 15.14
C ILE A 138 -3.99 -4.11 15.56
N ASP A 139 -4.22 -3.92 16.86
CA ASP A 139 -5.49 -3.40 17.38
C ASP A 139 -5.29 -2.23 18.34
N LEU A 140 -5.36 -1.02 17.80
CA LEU A 140 -5.26 0.23 18.52
C LEU A 140 -6.62 0.69 19.09
N SER A 141 -7.66 -0.13 18.93
CA SER A 141 -8.95 0.07 19.60
C SER A 141 -9.08 -0.75 20.89
N ASP A 142 -8.16 -1.69 21.11
CA ASP A 142 -8.03 -2.50 22.31
C ASP A 142 -6.95 -1.89 23.23
N ASP A 143 -7.36 -1.37 24.38
CA ASP A 143 -6.46 -0.73 25.34
C ASP A 143 -5.42 -1.71 25.91
N ASP A 144 -5.79 -2.97 26.12
CA ASP A 144 -4.86 -4.00 26.61
C ASP A 144 -3.81 -4.32 25.53
N TRP A 145 -4.22 -4.33 24.26
CA TRP A 145 -3.28 -4.47 23.14
C TRP A 145 -2.35 -3.26 23.05
N LYS A 146 -2.88 -2.03 23.19
CA LYS A 146 -2.08 -0.79 23.18
C LYS A 146 -1.07 -0.72 24.33
N GLU A 147 -1.41 -1.23 25.51
CA GLU A 147 -0.51 -1.27 26.66
C GLU A 147 0.65 -2.24 26.42
N ARG A 148 0.36 -3.43 25.86
CA ARG A 148 1.40 -4.41 25.50
C ARG A 148 2.25 -3.96 24.30
N ALA A 149 1.61 -3.42 23.26
CA ALA A 149 2.21 -3.07 21.97
C ALA A 149 3.04 -4.21 21.33
N GLU A 150 2.56 -5.44 21.50
CA GLU A 150 3.22 -6.66 21.01
C GLU A 150 2.47 -7.24 19.80
N ILE A 151 3.21 -7.58 18.74
CA ILE A 151 2.67 -8.37 17.63
C ILE A 151 2.78 -9.86 18.04
N MET A 152 1.65 -10.51 18.25
CA MET A 152 1.61 -11.94 18.55
C MET A 152 2.08 -12.79 17.36
N PRO A 153 2.61 -14.01 17.58
CA PRO A 153 2.92 -14.94 16.50
C PRO A 153 1.72 -15.15 15.58
N ALA A 154 1.97 -15.25 14.27
CA ALA A 154 0.90 -15.40 13.31
C ALA A 154 0.11 -16.70 13.53
N ASP A 155 -1.22 -16.62 13.46
CA ASP A 155 -2.13 -17.73 13.69
C ASP A 155 -2.84 -18.18 12.40
N GLU A 156 -3.32 -19.43 12.39
CA GLU A 156 -4.14 -19.92 11.28
C GLU A 156 -5.54 -19.29 11.36
N LYS A 157 -5.87 -18.41 10.42
CA LYS A 157 -7.19 -17.77 10.35
C LYS A 157 -7.69 -17.69 8.93
N LYS A 158 -8.94 -18.12 8.72
CA LYS A 158 -9.58 -18.06 7.40
C LYS A 158 -9.78 -16.61 6.97
N ILE A 159 -9.38 -16.32 5.73
CA ILE A 159 -9.67 -15.04 5.08
C ILE A 159 -11.20 -14.86 4.94
N PRO A 160 -11.77 -13.72 5.37
CA PRO A 160 -13.19 -13.44 5.21
C PRO A 160 -13.65 -13.54 3.75
N LYS A 161 -14.77 -14.22 3.52
CA LYS A 161 -15.29 -14.52 2.17
C LYS A 161 -15.49 -13.26 1.32
N LYS A 162 -16.01 -12.18 1.91
CA LYS A 162 -16.29 -10.93 1.20
C LYS A 162 -15.08 -10.37 0.44
N TRP A 163 -13.87 -10.45 1.00
CA TRP A 163 -12.66 -9.96 0.33
C TRP A 163 -12.27 -10.86 -0.84
N ARG A 164 -12.43 -12.17 -0.70
CA ARG A 164 -12.10 -13.16 -1.73
C ARG A 164 -13.08 -13.12 -2.91
N GLU A 165 -14.37 -13.06 -2.60
CA GLU A 165 -15.45 -13.13 -3.59
C GLU A 165 -15.51 -11.85 -4.43
N ASN A 166 -15.20 -10.70 -3.83
CA ASN A 166 -15.18 -9.40 -4.52
C ASN A 166 -13.84 -9.05 -5.20
N SER A 167 -12.87 -9.96 -5.18
CA SER A 167 -11.62 -9.83 -5.94
C SER A 167 -11.54 -10.85 -7.07
N ARG A 168 -10.82 -10.50 -8.15
CA ARG A 168 -10.49 -11.44 -9.24
C ARG A 168 -9.12 -12.08 -9.06
N ILE A 169 -8.40 -11.74 -8.01
CA ILE A 169 -7.07 -12.27 -7.72
C ILE A 169 -7.20 -13.69 -7.18
N ARG A 170 -6.52 -14.64 -7.81
CA ARG A 170 -6.42 -16.04 -7.42
C ARG A 170 -4.97 -16.47 -7.61
N GLY A 171 -4.45 -17.30 -6.73
CA GLY A 171 -3.05 -17.71 -6.79
C GLY A 171 -2.68 -18.70 -5.69
N LYS A 172 -1.48 -19.29 -5.83
CA LYS A 172 -0.86 -20.09 -4.78
C LYS A 172 -0.28 -19.21 -3.67
N SER A 173 0.03 -17.96 -3.93
CA SER A 173 0.54 -17.01 -2.95
C SER A 173 -0.20 -15.68 -3.03
N GLY A 174 -0.04 -14.86 -1.99
CA GLY A 174 -0.54 -13.49 -1.94
C GLY A 174 -0.66 -12.98 -0.51
N THR A 175 -0.96 -11.69 -0.40
CA THR A 175 -1.19 -11.01 0.87
C THR A 175 -2.50 -10.23 0.81
N LEU A 176 -3.20 -10.15 1.94
CA LEU A 176 -4.38 -9.33 2.16
C LEU A 176 -4.14 -8.47 3.40
N VAL A 177 -4.11 -7.15 3.24
CA VAL A 177 -4.08 -6.18 4.34
C VAL A 177 -5.45 -5.54 4.45
N VAL A 178 -6.11 -5.60 5.61
CA VAL A 178 -7.43 -5.02 5.86
C VAL A 178 -7.33 -3.93 6.92
N TRP A 179 -7.84 -2.76 6.57
CA TRP A 179 -8.02 -1.61 7.45
C TRP A 179 -9.47 -1.52 7.92
N SER A 180 -9.65 -1.53 9.24
CA SER A 180 -10.92 -1.39 9.93
C SER A 180 -10.84 -0.30 10.98
N ILE A 181 -11.99 0.27 11.36
CA ILE A 181 -12.06 1.42 12.28
C ILE A 181 -11.23 2.58 11.70
N LEU A 182 -11.72 3.11 10.57
CA LEU A 182 -11.10 4.17 9.78
C LEU A 182 -11.41 5.53 10.42
N ASP A 183 -10.58 5.97 11.36
CA ASP A 183 -10.76 7.19 12.14
C ASP A 183 -10.08 8.43 11.54
N ASN A 184 -9.00 8.23 10.75
CA ASN A 184 -8.26 9.31 10.10
C ASN A 184 -8.49 9.40 8.59
N LEU A 185 -9.31 8.51 8.01
CA LEU A 185 -9.63 8.55 6.59
C LEU A 185 -10.58 9.72 6.28
N THR A 186 -10.09 10.70 5.53
CA THR A 186 -10.88 11.89 5.16
C THR A 186 -11.90 11.63 4.04
N TRP A 187 -11.74 10.56 3.25
CA TRP A 187 -12.58 10.26 2.09
C TRP A 187 -13.69 9.27 2.41
N SER A 188 -14.91 9.78 2.43
CA SER A 188 -16.08 8.98 2.79
C SER A 188 -16.64 8.09 1.67
N LYS A 189 -16.17 8.18 0.42
CA LYS A 189 -16.71 7.42 -0.73
C LYS A 189 -15.60 6.73 -1.52
N ALA A 190 -15.84 5.52 -2.01
CA ALA A 190 -14.87 4.79 -2.83
C ALA A 190 -14.41 5.57 -4.07
N ARG A 191 -15.34 6.23 -4.76
CA ARG A 191 -15.04 7.10 -5.91
C ARG A 191 -14.07 8.23 -5.56
N THR A 192 -14.21 8.81 -4.37
CA THR A 192 -13.34 9.89 -3.89
C THR A 192 -11.95 9.35 -3.55
N ILE A 193 -11.85 8.14 -2.99
CA ILE A 193 -10.56 7.46 -2.81
C ILE A 193 -9.87 7.29 -4.16
N TYR A 194 -10.56 6.74 -5.15
CA TYR A 194 -10.00 6.55 -6.49
C TYR A 194 -9.53 7.89 -7.10
N GLN A 195 -10.39 8.91 -7.13
CA GLN A 195 -10.07 10.20 -7.75
C GLN A 195 -8.85 10.90 -7.12
N ASN A 196 -8.70 10.81 -5.79
CA ASN A 196 -7.57 11.45 -5.11
C ASN A 196 -6.29 10.60 -5.14
N SER A 197 -6.40 9.28 -5.29
CA SER A 197 -5.22 8.40 -5.39
C SER A 197 -4.73 8.15 -6.81
N ASP A 198 -5.60 8.25 -7.83
CA ASP A 198 -5.28 7.87 -9.22
C ASP A 198 -4.07 8.61 -9.78
N PHE A 199 -3.99 9.93 -9.55
CA PHE A 199 -2.88 10.73 -10.05
C PHE A 199 -1.54 10.32 -9.42
N LEU A 200 -1.53 10.10 -8.10
CA LEU A 200 -0.34 9.74 -7.34
C LEU A 200 0.12 8.31 -7.66
N VAL A 201 -0.77 7.33 -7.50
CA VAL A 201 -0.50 5.91 -7.76
C VAL A 201 -0.10 5.71 -9.22
N GLY A 202 -0.84 6.33 -10.14
CA GLY A 202 -0.53 6.34 -11.56
C GLY A 202 0.86 6.90 -11.85
N ARG A 203 1.30 7.92 -11.10
CA ARG A 203 2.62 8.54 -11.26
C ARG A 203 3.73 7.68 -10.70
N MET A 204 3.58 7.20 -9.47
CA MET A 204 4.59 6.38 -8.80
C MET A 204 4.85 5.09 -9.58
N TYR A 205 3.79 4.41 -10.01
CA TYR A 205 3.89 3.09 -10.64
C TYR A 205 3.72 3.10 -12.15
N ARG A 206 3.88 4.25 -12.82
CA ARG A 206 3.72 4.38 -14.28
C ARG A 206 4.48 3.33 -15.10
N ASN A 207 5.70 2.98 -14.69
CA ASN A 207 6.53 1.99 -15.38
C ASN A 207 6.01 0.54 -15.24
N TRP A 208 5.25 0.27 -14.18
CA TRP A 208 4.58 -1.02 -13.97
C TRP A 208 3.26 -1.11 -14.74
N LEU A 209 2.54 0.01 -14.79
CA LEU A 209 1.21 0.11 -15.38
C LEU A 209 1.22 0.37 -16.90
N THR A 210 2.35 0.80 -17.46
CA THR A 210 2.45 1.12 -18.88
C THR A 210 2.65 -0.12 -19.75
N THR A 211 2.14 -0.08 -20.97
CA THR A 211 2.51 -0.99 -22.06
C THR A 211 3.67 -0.44 -22.91
N ASP A 212 4.10 0.79 -22.63
CA ASP A 212 5.18 1.50 -23.32
C ASP A 212 6.54 1.04 -22.79
N ASN A 213 6.82 -0.24 -23.03
CA ASN A 213 8.05 -0.93 -22.65
C ASN A 213 8.39 -1.99 -23.70
N LYS A 214 9.61 -2.56 -23.62
CA LYS A 214 10.10 -3.54 -24.61
C LYS A 214 9.18 -4.76 -24.80
N GLU A 215 8.41 -5.13 -23.79
CA GLU A 215 7.54 -6.30 -23.81
C GLU A 215 6.13 -5.99 -24.33
N GLY A 216 5.77 -4.72 -24.51
CA GLY A 216 4.46 -4.30 -25.00
C GLY A 216 3.28 -4.62 -24.07
N LYS A 217 3.54 -5.05 -22.83
CA LYS A 217 2.54 -5.49 -21.85
C LYS A 217 2.76 -4.81 -20.51
N GLN A 218 1.68 -4.68 -19.72
CA GLN A 218 1.77 -4.16 -18.36
C GLN A 218 2.49 -5.18 -17.47
N LYS A 219 3.37 -4.72 -16.59
CA LYS A 219 4.01 -5.58 -15.57
C LYS A 219 3.05 -5.89 -14.43
N ALA A 220 2.19 -4.92 -14.09
CA ALA A 220 1.17 -5.09 -13.07
C ALA A 220 -0.14 -4.37 -13.45
N ILE A 221 -1.24 -4.85 -12.88
CA ILE A 221 -2.56 -4.22 -12.96
C ILE A 221 -3.02 -3.89 -11.55
N ILE A 222 -3.33 -2.62 -11.30
CA ILE A 222 -3.87 -2.15 -10.02
C ILE A 222 -5.31 -1.69 -10.24
N ARG A 223 -6.23 -2.17 -9.39
CA ARG A 223 -7.65 -1.83 -9.48
C ARG A 223 -8.18 -1.36 -8.15
N LEU A 224 -9.20 -0.51 -8.18
CA LEU A 224 -10.04 -0.23 -7.03
C LEU A 224 -11.42 -0.82 -7.28
N VAL A 225 -11.96 -1.59 -6.35
CA VAL A 225 -13.27 -2.22 -6.44
C VAL A 225 -14.04 -1.88 -5.17
N SER A 226 -15.29 -1.43 -5.29
CA SER A 226 -16.16 -1.25 -4.15
C SER A 226 -17.39 -2.16 -4.20
N PHE A 227 -17.84 -2.55 -3.02
CA PHE A 227 -18.98 -3.43 -2.79
C PHE A 227 -19.61 -3.07 -1.44
N ASP A 228 -20.78 -3.64 -1.12
CA ASP A 228 -21.46 -3.39 0.15
C ASP A 228 -20.75 -4.03 1.38
N GLU A 229 -21.28 -3.84 2.58
CA GLU A 229 -20.66 -4.32 3.83
C GLU A 229 -20.56 -5.86 3.87
N GLU A 230 -21.57 -6.53 3.30
CA GLU A 230 -21.70 -7.98 3.28
C GLU A 230 -20.93 -8.63 2.13
N GLY A 231 -20.56 -7.87 1.10
CA GLY A 231 -19.87 -8.38 -0.09
C GLY A 231 -20.79 -9.09 -1.08
N LYS A 232 -22.07 -8.73 -1.09
CA LYS A 232 -23.11 -9.30 -1.96
C LYS A 232 -23.44 -8.43 -3.17
N GLU A 233 -23.28 -7.12 -3.05
CA GLU A 233 -23.62 -6.16 -4.10
C GLU A 233 -22.37 -5.41 -4.57
N ASP A 234 -22.02 -5.61 -5.86
CA ASP A 234 -21.03 -4.80 -6.54
C ASP A 234 -21.49 -3.35 -6.64
N ARG A 235 -20.56 -2.40 -6.46
CA ARG A 235 -20.87 -0.97 -6.47
C ARG A 235 -20.21 -0.27 -7.65
N ASP A 236 -18.90 -0.11 -7.62
CA ASP A 236 -18.11 0.54 -8.67
C ASP A 236 -16.74 -0.15 -8.80
N SER A 237 -16.10 0.00 -9.95
CA SER A 237 -14.71 -0.45 -10.14
C SER A 237 -13.94 0.48 -11.08
N TRP A 238 -12.66 0.67 -10.77
CA TRP A 238 -11.73 1.51 -11.50
C TRP A 238 -10.38 0.81 -11.68
N ILE A 239 -9.66 1.18 -12.74
CA ILE A 239 -8.31 0.70 -13.01
C ILE A 239 -7.39 1.92 -12.98
N PHE A 240 -6.33 1.84 -12.18
CA PHE A 240 -5.30 2.89 -12.14
C PHE A 240 -4.54 2.92 -13.45
N LYS A 241 -4.27 4.13 -13.96
CA LYS A 241 -3.59 4.33 -15.25
C LYS A 241 -2.21 4.94 -15.05
N PRO A 242 -1.22 4.60 -15.90
CA PRO A 242 0.09 5.23 -15.82
C PRO A 242 -0.05 6.73 -16.04
N ASN A 243 0.58 7.53 -15.18
CA ASN A 243 0.62 8.98 -15.26
C ASN A 243 2.07 9.43 -15.36
N ASP A 244 2.53 9.75 -16.56
CA ASP A 244 3.86 10.31 -16.78
C ASP A 244 3.79 11.85 -16.80
N PRO A 245 4.36 12.54 -15.80
CA PRO A 245 4.37 14.00 -15.75
C PRO A 245 5.10 14.64 -16.93
N MET A 246 6.02 13.91 -17.56
CA MET A 246 6.77 14.36 -18.74
C MET A 246 6.09 14.00 -20.06
N TYR A 247 4.91 13.33 -20.02
CA TYR A 247 4.15 12.92 -21.20
C TYR A 247 4.96 12.14 -22.26
N ARG A 248 6.03 11.45 -21.87
CA ARG A 248 6.82 10.58 -22.76
C ARG A 248 6.12 9.26 -23.05
N MET A 249 5.22 8.85 -22.16
CA MET A 249 4.41 7.66 -22.33
C MET A 249 3.17 7.94 -23.19
N SER A 250 2.97 7.12 -24.22
CA SER A 250 1.85 7.20 -25.16
C SER A 250 0.44 7.13 -24.54
N ARG A 251 0.30 6.67 -23.30
CA ARG A 251 -0.98 6.47 -22.59
C ARG A 251 -1.02 7.08 -21.18
N SER A 252 -0.32 8.20 -20.98
CA SER A 252 -0.33 8.93 -19.71
C SER A 252 -1.73 9.43 -19.32
N SER A 253 -2.12 9.29 -18.05
CA SER A 253 -3.30 9.91 -17.46
C SER A 253 -3.28 11.42 -17.74
N GLY A 254 -4.34 11.94 -18.37
CA GLY A 254 -4.40 13.35 -18.80
C GLY A 254 -4.24 13.55 -20.31
N MET A 255 -3.72 12.57 -21.07
CA MET A 255 -3.74 12.58 -22.54
C MET A 255 -5.11 12.20 -23.13
N GLN A 256 -6.20 12.51 -22.43
CA GLN A 256 -7.56 12.28 -22.92
C GLN A 256 -8.13 13.55 -23.53
N SER A 257 -8.22 13.58 -24.85
CA SER A 257 -8.84 14.69 -25.58
C SER A 257 -10.35 14.59 -25.55
N LYS A 258 -11.03 15.57 -24.93
CA LYS A 258 -12.49 15.72 -25.05
C LYS A 258 -12.92 16.09 -26.48
N THR A 259 -11.99 16.55 -27.32
CA THR A 259 -12.26 17.09 -28.66
C THR A 259 -11.92 16.11 -29.78
N LYS A 260 -11.57 14.85 -29.47
CA LYS A 260 -11.03 13.83 -30.40
C LYS A 260 -9.72 14.24 -31.10
N ARG A 261 -9.18 15.43 -30.85
CA ARG A 261 -7.87 15.85 -31.35
C ARG A 261 -6.77 15.04 -30.68
N LYS A 262 -5.82 14.52 -31.46
CA LYS A 262 -4.63 13.89 -30.91
C LYS A 262 -3.87 14.94 -30.08
N ILE A 263 -3.69 14.66 -28.79
CA ILE A 263 -2.83 15.49 -27.94
C ILE A 263 -1.40 15.13 -28.33
N ASN A 264 -0.68 16.08 -28.91
CA ASN A 264 0.70 15.90 -29.36
C ASN A 264 1.60 16.65 -28.38
N PHE A 265 2.38 15.90 -27.59
CA PHE A 265 3.55 16.44 -26.91
C PHE A 265 4.74 16.03 -27.76
N ASP A 266 5.29 16.97 -28.52
CA ASP A 266 6.51 16.72 -29.29
C ASP A 266 7.70 16.89 -28.34
N THR A 267 8.60 15.91 -28.34
CA THR A 267 9.84 16.01 -27.56
C THR A 267 10.69 17.16 -28.11
N TRP A 268 11.10 18.10 -27.26
CA TRP A 268 11.93 19.21 -27.70
C TRP A 268 13.42 18.83 -27.71
N GLY A 269 14.05 18.70 -28.87
CA GLY A 269 15.49 18.44 -28.98
C GLY A 269 15.88 16.96 -28.83
N ASP A 270 17.13 16.65 -29.18
CA ASP A 270 17.66 15.29 -29.16
C ASP A 270 18.19 14.92 -27.76
N PRO A 271 18.08 13.63 -27.35
CA PRO A 271 18.76 13.15 -26.15
C PRO A 271 20.26 13.44 -26.20
N ILE A 272 20.79 14.03 -25.14
CA ILE A 272 22.24 14.23 -24.98
C ILE A 272 22.75 13.13 -24.06
N GLU A 273 23.67 12.31 -24.57
CA GLU A 273 24.42 11.36 -23.75
C GLU A 273 25.70 12.03 -23.24
N LYS A 274 25.92 11.96 -21.92
CA LYS A 274 27.16 12.39 -21.28
C LYS A 274 27.73 11.26 -20.46
N GLU A 275 29.02 11.03 -20.61
CA GLU A 275 29.77 10.09 -19.80
C GLU A 275 30.37 10.82 -18.60
N TYR A 276 30.25 10.21 -17.42
CA TYR A 276 30.82 10.70 -16.18
C TYR A 276 31.69 9.62 -15.58
N ILE A 277 32.86 9.99 -15.07
CA ILE A 277 33.69 9.10 -14.26
C ILE A 277 33.21 9.23 -12.82
N VAL A 278 32.69 8.15 -12.27
CA VAL A 278 32.20 8.06 -10.90
C VAL A 278 33.16 7.18 -10.11
N THR A 279 33.69 7.69 -9.01
CA THR A 279 34.53 6.92 -8.09
C THR A 279 33.65 6.27 -7.03
N ASP A 280 33.77 4.96 -6.85
CA ASP A 280 33.06 4.23 -5.79
C ASP A 280 33.65 4.50 -4.40
N GLN A 281 33.03 3.94 -3.36
CA GLN A 281 33.49 4.11 -1.97
C GLN A 281 34.84 3.42 -1.69
N GLU A 282 35.31 2.55 -2.59
CA GLU A 282 36.57 1.82 -2.51
C GLU A 282 37.68 2.48 -3.36
N GLY A 283 37.37 3.57 -4.07
CA GLY A 283 38.32 4.32 -4.89
C GLY A 283 38.41 3.88 -6.35
N ASN A 284 37.57 2.94 -6.81
CA ASN A 284 37.58 2.49 -8.20
C ASN A 284 36.79 3.46 -9.08
N GLU A 285 37.33 3.78 -10.25
CA GLU A 285 36.64 4.60 -11.25
C GLU A 285 35.74 3.75 -12.16
N LYS A 286 34.51 4.21 -12.36
CA LYS A 286 33.55 3.61 -13.29
C LYS A 286 32.98 4.69 -14.20
N VAL A 287 32.90 4.41 -15.50
CA VAL A 287 32.21 5.27 -16.45
C VAL A 287 30.71 5.00 -16.36
N GLU A 288 29.93 6.04 -16.06
CA GLU A 288 28.48 6.01 -16.11
C GLU A 288 27.96 6.94 -17.20
N THR A 289 27.15 6.40 -18.10
CA THR A 289 26.48 7.16 -19.16
C THR A 289 25.14 7.69 -18.64
N VAL A 290 24.99 9.01 -18.62
CA VAL A 290 23.74 9.69 -18.28
C VAL A 290 23.11 10.24 -19.55
N THR A 291 21.91 9.76 -19.88
CA THR A 291 21.11 10.30 -20.98
C THR A 291 20.21 11.43 -20.48
N MET A 292 20.56 12.67 -20.82
CA MET A 292 19.69 13.84 -20.65
C MET A 292 18.68 13.87 -21.79
N LYS A 293 17.39 13.80 -21.45
CA LYS A 293 16.29 13.88 -22.42
C LYS A 293 15.47 15.12 -22.12
N PHE A 294 15.02 15.79 -23.16
CA PHE A 294 14.23 17.00 -23.09
C PHE A 294 12.77 16.72 -23.49
N THR A 295 11.84 17.45 -22.89
CA THR A 295 10.39 17.40 -23.13
C THR A 295 9.84 18.79 -23.02
#